data_AF-A0A356NKV6-F1
#
_entry.id   AF-A0A356NKV6-F1
#
_cell.length_a   1.000
_cell.length_b   1.000
_cell.length_c   1.000
_cell.angle_alpha   90.00
_cell.angle_beta   90.00
_cell.angle_gamma   90.00
#
_symmetry.space_group_name_H-M   'P 1'
#
loop_
_entity.id
_entity.type
_entity.pdbx_description
1 polymer ?
#
loop_
_entity_poly.entity_id
_entity_poly.type
_entity_poly.pdbx_seq_one_letter_code
_entity_poly.pdbx_strand_id
1 'polypeptide(L)'
;MDTRSVIQIHLSGIMHLCILLAVLSTRPCQGGDRWGYHAVRRSIQGQSAGLLEAELLRSKGNTRPQDMAHFGAGWHGDSHLLWNGLVGEESSLEFEVSENGEYTLEMQWTVAPDYGVFEVKLDQQVIEQALDLYAPKVGLAPLRFLGLFQLEAGIHHLHIRLTGGHPDAHKYGGNGYLYGLDYLNLKTSSPRIPQKKVRLKEEFDLVSFAEAKALMKEHCFKCHGDAKTKGKLNFEAMEGPEAFLESIEQVRLAAEAVSMAEMPPEDELQPGAEEREKLVSFFDALVETHVSTHSILEPLVIRRLNRYEYNNAVRDLLQLRGDIYPLPEKIIKGSQYFDPATGKMPNAIKLGNRTLGKFQLERQVLEGVDPFAIDLQAEHGFNNRGEELSVSPLLLESLLSLGRSIVHAPEFDAYTALTDTFFKEQKSSVGDILRPFLERAFRGPVEDAALQRYVAFHHAEESRTGSYRLAMKSVVAAILASPKFLYVFEAKSDQEGKLPLNDFELAQRLSF
;
A
#
# COMPACT_ATOMS: atom_id res chain seq x y z
N MET A 1 -4.08 0.65 -31.27
CA MET A 1 -4.92 1.81 -30.96
C MET A 1 -4.94 1.91 -29.44
N ASP A 2 -4.04 2.74 -28.92
CA ASP A 2 -3.74 2.91 -27.49
C ASP A 2 -4.80 3.82 -26.87
N THR A 3 -5.68 3.30 -26.03
CA THR A 3 -6.46 4.11 -25.09
C THR A 3 -5.82 3.99 -23.71
N ARG A 4 -5.21 5.08 -23.26
CA ARG A 4 -4.51 5.22 -21.98
C ARG A 4 -5.44 5.94 -21.01
N SER A 5 -5.59 5.42 -19.80
CA SER A 5 -6.33 6.10 -18.74
C SER A 5 -5.51 6.02 -17.47
N VAL A 6 -5.13 7.18 -16.93
CA VAL A 6 -4.53 7.34 -15.60
C VAL A 6 -5.67 7.74 -14.67
N ILE A 7 -5.84 7.04 -13.55
CA ILE A 7 -6.85 7.38 -12.54
C ILE A 7 -6.08 7.81 -11.30
N GLN A 8 -6.22 9.08 -10.93
CA GLN A 8 -5.78 9.62 -9.66
C GLN A 8 -6.93 9.41 -8.66
N ILE A 9 -6.80 8.43 -7.77
CA ILE A 9 -7.78 8.21 -6.71
C ILE A 9 -7.31 9.00 -5.49
N HIS A 10 -7.93 10.14 -5.23
CA HIS A 10 -7.92 10.72 -3.90
C HIS A 10 -8.85 9.87 -3.03
N LEU A 11 -8.33 9.32 -1.93
CA LEU A 11 -9.16 8.78 -0.86
C LEU A 11 -9.80 9.97 -0.14
N SER A 12 -10.79 10.57 -0.79
CA SER A 12 -11.71 11.56 -0.22
C SER A 12 -13.08 11.19 -0.72
N GLY A 13 -13.97 10.83 0.21
CA GLY A 13 -15.36 10.50 -0.09
C GLY A 13 -16.05 11.62 -0.86
N ILE A 14 -16.92 11.20 -1.79
CA ILE A 14 -18.18 11.83 -2.26
C ILE A 14 -18.48 11.20 -3.63
N MET A 15 -19.56 10.42 -3.71
CA MET A 15 -20.24 10.12 -4.97
C MET A 15 -21.75 10.11 -4.75
N HIS A 16 -22.40 11.19 -5.16
CA HIS A 16 -23.86 11.27 -5.28
C HIS A 16 -24.30 10.64 -6.61
N LEU A 17 -25.32 9.79 -6.54
CA LEU A 17 -26.05 9.25 -7.69
C LEU A 17 -27.49 9.80 -7.64
N CYS A 18 -27.94 10.46 -8.71
CA CYS A 18 -29.37 10.70 -8.96
C CYS A 18 -29.74 10.36 -10.40
N ILE A 19 -30.88 9.69 -10.55
CA ILE A 19 -31.42 9.09 -11.77
C ILE A 19 -32.77 9.76 -12.12
N LEU A 20 -32.92 10.10 -13.42
CA LEU A 20 -34.13 10.22 -14.29
C LEU A 20 -35.22 11.29 -14.03
N LEU A 21 -35.43 12.21 -14.98
CA LEU A 21 -36.50 12.19 -16.02
C LEU A 21 -36.52 13.47 -16.90
N ALA A 22 -36.96 13.31 -18.14
CA ALA A 22 -36.83 14.25 -19.26
C ALA A 22 -37.89 15.38 -19.29
N VAL A 23 -37.47 16.62 -19.60
CA VAL A 23 -38.26 17.61 -20.36
C VAL A 23 -37.30 18.46 -21.22
N LEU A 24 -37.57 18.52 -22.52
CA LEU A 24 -36.89 19.35 -23.52
C LEU A 24 -37.06 20.85 -23.25
N SER A 25 -35.97 21.60 -23.08
CA SER A 25 -35.88 22.98 -23.60
C SER A 25 -34.43 23.39 -23.84
N THR A 26 -34.20 24.02 -24.98
CA THR A 26 -32.90 24.34 -25.58
C THR A 26 -32.32 25.65 -25.07
N ARG A 27 -31.19 25.62 -24.34
CA ARG A 27 -30.20 26.71 -24.30
C ARG A 27 -28.76 26.19 -24.11
N PRO A 28 -27.75 26.80 -24.75
CA PRO A 28 -26.39 26.25 -24.83
C PRO A 28 -25.52 26.73 -23.66
N CYS A 29 -24.85 25.79 -22.97
CA CYS A 29 -23.67 26.07 -22.17
C CYS A 29 -22.43 26.05 -23.08
N GLN A 30 -21.68 27.15 -23.13
CA GLN A 30 -20.33 27.22 -23.70
C GLN A 30 -19.30 27.17 -22.57
N GLY A 31 -18.20 26.44 -22.81
CA GLY A 31 -17.02 26.43 -21.96
C GLY A 31 -16.61 25.06 -21.44
N GLY A 32 -16.56 24.04 -22.31
CA GLY A 32 -15.93 22.76 -21.98
C GLY A 32 -14.42 22.88 -22.11
N ASP A 33 -13.70 22.71 -21.00
CA ASP A 33 -12.26 22.46 -21.04
C ASP A 33 -12.02 21.13 -21.74
N ARG A 34 -11.37 21.23 -22.90
CA ARG A 34 -10.98 20.09 -23.72
C ARG A 34 -9.95 19.25 -22.96
N TRP A 35 -10.38 18.08 -22.51
CA TRP A 35 -9.53 17.02 -21.99
C TRP A 35 -8.47 16.62 -23.04
N GLY A 36 -7.18 16.73 -22.67
CA GLY A 36 -6.05 16.35 -23.50
C GLY A 36 -5.58 14.92 -23.21
N TYR A 37 -5.84 13.99 -24.13
CA TYR A 37 -5.49 12.55 -24.05
C TYR A 37 -3.99 12.23 -24.26
N HIS A 38 -3.08 13.16 -23.97
CA HIS A 38 -1.65 13.02 -24.31
C HIS A 38 -0.72 13.45 -23.17
N ALA A 39 -0.70 12.69 -22.08
CA ALA A 39 0.38 12.67 -21.09
C ALA A 39 0.13 11.46 -20.16
N VAL A 40 1.06 10.64 -19.69
CA VAL A 40 2.50 10.41 -19.88
C VAL A 40 2.71 8.93 -19.51
N ARG A 41 3.76 8.31 -20.05
CA ARG A 41 4.18 6.93 -19.77
C ARG A 41 5.04 6.90 -18.49
N ARG A 42 5.07 5.73 -17.83
CA ARG A 42 6.22 5.11 -17.11
C ARG A 42 6.33 5.19 -15.57
N SER A 43 7.24 4.31 -15.14
CA SER A 43 7.53 3.65 -13.87
C SER A 43 8.43 4.47 -12.94
N ILE A 44 8.23 4.32 -11.63
CA ILE A 44 8.95 5.04 -10.57
C ILE A 44 10.01 4.14 -9.92
N GLN A 45 11.23 4.68 -9.74
CA GLN A 45 12.31 4.18 -8.88
C GLN A 45 12.12 4.71 -7.44
N GLY A 46 12.60 3.94 -6.46
CA GLY A 46 12.22 4.00 -5.03
C GLY A 46 12.32 5.35 -4.31
N GLN A 47 11.24 5.75 -3.61
CA GLN A 47 11.32 6.65 -2.47
C GLN A 47 12.12 5.96 -1.35
N SER A 48 13.03 6.70 -0.73
CA SER A 48 13.71 6.31 0.51
C SER A 48 13.10 7.09 1.67
N ALA A 49 13.19 6.56 2.90
CA ALA A 49 12.60 7.17 4.09
C ALA A 49 12.94 8.67 4.20
N GLY A 50 11.91 9.53 4.12
CA GLY A 50 12.04 10.99 4.18
C GLY A 50 11.98 11.73 2.83
N LEU A 51 12.08 11.04 1.69
CA LEU A 51 12.02 11.65 0.37
C LEU A 51 10.57 11.77 -0.13
N LEU A 52 10.12 13.00 -0.31
CA LEU A 52 8.78 13.39 -0.77
C LEU A 52 8.88 14.00 -2.18
N GLU A 53 8.32 13.30 -3.17
CA GLU A 53 8.23 13.77 -4.56
C GLU A 53 7.35 15.02 -4.64
N ALA A 54 7.86 16.10 -5.21
CA ALA A 54 7.14 17.36 -5.21
C ALA A 54 5.87 17.32 -6.05
N GLU A 55 5.86 16.54 -7.14
CA GLU A 55 4.67 16.40 -8.00
C GLU A 55 3.52 15.62 -7.36
N LEU A 56 3.78 14.96 -6.23
CA LEU A 56 2.76 14.24 -5.46
C LEU A 56 2.23 15.06 -4.27
N LEU A 57 2.85 16.20 -3.97
CA LEU A 57 2.40 17.07 -2.88
C LEU A 57 1.10 17.78 -3.26
N ARG A 58 0.21 17.93 -2.26
CA ARG A 58 -0.95 18.81 -2.40
C ARG A 58 -0.43 20.22 -2.58
N SER A 59 -0.92 20.91 -3.61
CA SER A 59 -0.43 22.22 -3.98
C SER A 59 -1.57 23.16 -4.34
N LYS A 60 -1.38 24.45 -4.01
CA LYS A 60 -2.23 25.56 -4.43
C LYS A 60 -1.44 26.48 -5.34
N GLY A 61 -2.09 26.96 -6.39
CA GLY A 61 -1.49 27.78 -7.45
C GLY A 61 -1.43 27.03 -8.78
N ASN A 62 -0.80 27.63 -9.79
CA ASN A 62 -0.66 27.06 -11.14
C ASN A 62 0.45 25.99 -11.19
N THR A 63 0.31 24.93 -10.40
CA THR A 63 1.24 23.81 -10.33
C THR A 63 0.82 22.69 -11.27
N ARG A 64 1.79 21.96 -11.84
CA ARG A 64 1.57 20.73 -12.61
C ARG A 64 2.83 19.86 -12.61
N PRO A 65 2.70 18.53 -12.73
CA PRO A 65 3.84 17.68 -13.05
C PRO A 65 4.39 18.00 -14.44
N GLN A 66 5.71 17.97 -14.60
CA GLN A 66 6.37 18.03 -15.91
C GLN A 66 7.39 16.89 -16.04
N ASP A 67 7.33 16.20 -17.19
CA ASP A 67 8.28 15.14 -17.58
C ASP A 67 9.64 15.75 -17.92
N MET A 68 10.68 15.31 -17.20
CA MET A 68 12.03 15.82 -17.30
C MET A 68 13.00 14.90 -18.05
N ALA A 69 12.55 13.70 -18.45
CA ALA A 69 13.40 12.69 -19.08
C ALA A 69 14.10 13.17 -20.37
N HIS A 70 13.46 14.10 -21.09
CA HIS A 70 13.98 14.66 -22.34
C HIS A 70 15.11 15.68 -22.12
N PHE A 71 15.25 16.22 -20.91
CA PHE A 71 16.27 17.22 -20.56
C PHE A 71 17.57 16.61 -20.02
N GLY A 72 17.55 15.33 -19.64
CA GLY A 72 18.72 14.59 -19.16
C GLY A 72 18.35 13.58 -18.08
N ALA A 73 19.34 12.86 -17.58
CA ALA A 73 19.19 12.02 -16.38
C ALA A 73 19.53 12.84 -15.13
N GLY A 74 18.81 12.62 -14.02
CA GLY A 74 19.15 13.21 -12.72
C GLY A 74 17.95 13.48 -11.83
N TRP A 75 16.81 13.85 -12.41
CA TRP A 75 15.56 14.08 -11.66
C TRP A 75 15.05 12.79 -11.05
N HIS A 76 14.63 12.86 -9.79
CA HIS A 76 14.00 11.72 -9.15
C HIS A 76 12.63 11.45 -9.80
N GLY A 77 12.32 10.18 -10.06
CA GLY A 77 11.09 9.82 -10.79
C GLY A 77 10.97 10.32 -12.24
N ASP A 78 12.04 10.85 -12.84
CA ASP A 78 12.07 11.49 -14.18
C ASP A 78 11.08 12.67 -14.31
N SER A 79 10.63 13.26 -13.21
CA SER A 79 9.60 14.30 -13.17
C SER A 79 9.97 15.39 -12.17
N HIS A 80 9.30 16.53 -12.25
CA HIS A 80 9.31 17.52 -11.18
C HIS A 80 7.95 18.22 -11.08
N LEU A 81 7.71 18.95 -9.99
CA LEU A 81 6.62 19.90 -9.87
C LEU A 81 7.01 21.22 -10.55
N LEU A 82 6.31 21.57 -11.62
CA LEU A 82 6.46 22.85 -12.29
C LEU A 82 5.37 23.82 -11.81
N TRP A 83 5.75 25.07 -11.54
CA TRP A 83 4.83 26.17 -11.28
C TRP A 83 5.12 27.36 -12.19
N ASN A 84 4.08 28.13 -12.51
CA ASN A 84 4.19 29.39 -13.23
C ASN A 84 3.36 30.51 -12.61
N GLY A 85 3.90 31.73 -12.60
CA GLY A 85 3.16 32.90 -12.10
C GLY A 85 3.82 34.24 -12.40
N LEU A 86 3.18 35.29 -11.90
CA LEU A 86 3.62 36.68 -11.99
C LEU A 86 4.34 37.13 -10.72
N VAL A 87 5.17 38.18 -10.83
CA VAL A 87 5.88 38.74 -9.68
C VAL A 87 4.89 39.18 -8.61
N GLY A 88 5.09 38.68 -7.39
CA GLY A 88 4.19 38.85 -6.25
C GLY A 88 3.23 37.68 -6.00
N GLU A 89 3.04 36.77 -6.97
CA GLU A 89 2.25 35.56 -6.78
C GLU A 89 3.04 34.49 -6.02
N GLU A 90 2.31 33.59 -5.36
CA GLU A 90 2.87 32.49 -4.57
C GLU A 90 2.17 31.17 -4.84
N SER A 91 2.91 30.08 -4.61
CA SER A 91 2.38 28.72 -4.49
C SER A 91 2.53 28.22 -3.06
N SER A 92 1.59 27.40 -2.62
CA SER A 92 1.67 26.70 -1.33
C SER A 92 1.73 25.20 -1.58
N LEU A 93 2.72 24.53 -0.99
CA LEU A 93 2.83 23.07 -0.99
C LEU A 93 2.58 22.56 0.43
N GLU A 94 1.82 21.48 0.58
CA GLU A 94 1.52 20.87 1.88
C GLU A 94 2.32 19.56 2.02
N PHE A 95 2.99 19.39 3.16
CA PHE A 95 3.64 18.13 3.52
C PHE A 95 3.39 17.79 4.99
N GLU A 96 3.37 16.51 5.32
CA GLU A 96 3.06 16.02 6.66
C GLU A 96 4.33 15.60 7.40
N VAL A 97 4.48 16.10 8.62
CA VAL A 97 5.50 15.68 9.58
C VAL A 97 4.87 14.70 10.55
N SER A 98 5.55 13.58 10.74
CA SER A 98 4.99 12.39 11.38
C SER A 98 5.09 12.40 12.90
N GLU A 99 6.13 13.02 13.44
CA GLU A 99 6.43 13.08 14.87
C GLU A 99 7.09 14.43 15.17
N ASN A 100 6.92 14.93 16.40
CA ASN A 100 7.64 16.12 16.83
C ASN A 100 9.14 15.79 16.87
N GLY A 101 9.96 16.60 16.23
CA GLY A 101 11.39 16.34 16.23
C GLY A 101 12.20 17.33 15.40
N GLU A 102 13.50 17.06 15.40
CA GLU A 102 14.45 17.82 14.60
C GLU A 102 14.63 17.15 13.23
N TYR A 103 14.29 17.92 12.20
CA TYR A 103 14.37 17.49 10.81
C TYR A 103 15.40 18.34 10.07
N THR A 104 16.25 17.66 9.33
CA THR A 104 17.05 18.26 8.27
C THR A 104 16.18 18.37 7.02
N LEU A 105 16.03 19.58 6.50
CA LEU A 105 15.29 19.83 5.26
C LEU A 105 16.26 20.06 4.10
N GLU A 106 16.18 19.20 3.09
CA GLU A 106 16.88 19.34 1.83
C GLU A 106 15.89 19.45 0.67
N MET A 107 16.18 20.30 -0.31
CA MET A 107 15.34 20.47 -1.51
C MET A 107 16.18 20.41 -2.78
N GLN A 108 15.71 19.60 -3.73
CA GLN A 108 16.33 19.48 -5.04
C GLN A 108 15.55 20.32 -6.05
N TRP A 109 16.14 21.43 -6.50
CA TRP A 109 15.51 22.33 -7.46
C TRP A 109 15.99 22.06 -8.88
N THR A 110 15.18 22.49 -9.84
CA THR A 110 15.55 22.59 -11.26
C THR A 110 15.93 24.04 -11.55
N VAL A 111 16.96 24.22 -12.38
CA VAL A 111 17.35 25.52 -12.94
C VAL A 111 17.06 25.55 -14.43
N ALA A 112 16.64 26.70 -14.95
CA ALA A 112 16.35 26.88 -16.37
C ALA A 112 16.42 28.36 -16.81
N PRO A 113 16.43 28.67 -18.12
CA PRO A 113 16.58 30.04 -18.61
C PRO A 113 15.40 30.96 -18.30
N ASP A 114 14.23 30.40 -18.05
CA ASP A 114 12.96 31.10 -17.82
C ASP A 114 12.51 31.05 -16.35
N TYR A 115 13.42 30.66 -15.46
CA TYR A 115 13.14 30.53 -14.04
C TYR A 115 13.44 31.81 -13.27
N GLY A 116 12.63 32.05 -12.24
CA GLY A 116 12.64 33.28 -11.46
C GLY A 116 13.52 33.24 -10.22
N VAL A 117 13.39 34.30 -9.44
CA VAL A 117 13.96 34.44 -8.09
C VAL A 117 12.84 34.35 -7.07
N PHE A 118 12.99 33.49 -6.07
CA PHE A 118 11.91 33.13 -5.14
C PHE A 118 12.28 33.38 -3.68
N GLU A 119 11.29 33.85 -2.91
CA GLU A 119 11.31 33.79 -1.45
C GLU A 119 10.63 32.47 -1.05
N VAL A 120 11.28 31.68 -0.21
CA VAL A 120 10.74 30.42 0.32
C VAL A 120 10.51 30.57 1.81
N LYS A 121 9.30 30.24 2.26
CA LYS A 121 8.92 30.18 3.67
C LYS A 121 8.46 28.79 4.04
N LEU A 122 8.93 28.31 5.18
CA LEU A 122 8.36 27.16 5.86
C LEU A 122 7.41 27.69 6.93
N ASP A 123 6.12 27.40 6.76
CA ASP A 123 5.01 28.00 7.46
C ASP A 123 5.11 29.54 7.43
N GLN A 124 5.46 30.15 8.55
CA GLN A 124 5.63 31.60 8.67
C GLN A 124 7.10 32.04 8.63
N GLN A 125 8.05 31.12 8.71
CA GLN A 125 9.48 31.42 8.77
C GLN A 125 10.09 31.48 7.37
N VAL A 126 10.76 32.61 7.04
CA VAL A 126 11.56 32.71 5.82
C VAL A 126 12.80 31.85 5.96
N ILE A 127 12.93 30.84 5.09
CA ILE A 127 14.06 29.91 5.06
C ILE A 127 15.05 30.26 3.95
N GLU A 128 14.56 30.91 2.88
CA GLU A 128 15.40 31.42 1.79
C GLU A 128 14.80 32.72 1.26
N GLN A 129 15.60 33.80 1.26
CA GLN A 129 15.11 35.14 0.90
C GLN A 129 15.15 35.37 -0.60
N ALA A 130 16.15 34.82 -1.29
CA ALA A 130 16.38 35.05 -2.71
C ALA A 130 16.98 33.81 -3.36
N LEU A 131 16.13 32.82 -3.62
CA LEU A 131 16.46 31.62 -4.37
C LEU A 131 16.43 31.93 -5.87
N ASP A 132 17.59 32.19 -6.45
CA ASP A 132 17.74 32.32 -7.89
C ASP A 132 17.85 30.94 -8.55
N LEU A 133 16.88 30.64 -9.43
CA LEU A 133 16.82 29.38 -10.17
C LEU A 133 17.17 29.55 -11.65
N TYR A 134 17.74 30.69 -12.05
CA TYR A 134 18.18 30.91 -13.41
C TYR A 134 19.42 30.08 -13.78
N ALA A 135 19.38 29.47 -14.96
CA ALA A 135 20.57 28.94 -15.64
C ALA A 135 20.40 29.00 -17.16
N PRO A 136 21.49 29.14 -17.94
CA PRO A 136 21.39 29.20 -19.41
C PRO A 136 20.91 27.88 -20.06
N LYS A 137 20.86 26.78 -19.32
CA LYS A 137 20.33 25.49 -19.75
C LYS A 137 19.53 24.84 -18.62
N VAL A 138 18.56 24.03 -18.99
CA VAL A 138 17.79 23.21 -18.04
C VAL A 138 18.72 22.20 -17.37
N GLY A 139 18.66 22.11 -16.04
CA GLY A 139 19.45 21.17 -15.25
C GLY A 139 19.01 21.14 -13.79
N LEU A 140 19.69 20.34 -12.97
CA LEU A 140 19.49 20.34 -11.53
C LEU A 140 20.34 21.43 -10.86
N ALA A 141 19.72 22.17 -9.94
CA ALA A 141 20.45 23.02 -9.01
C ALA A 141 21.34 22.16 -8.11
N PRO A 142 22.41 22.71 -7.51
CA PRO A 142 23.03 22.07 -6.35
C PRO A 142 21.98 21.81 -5.26
N LEU A 143 21.99 20.60 -4.67
CA LEU A 143 21.08 20.22 -3.59
C LEU A 143 21.13 21.28 -2.49
N ARG A 144 19.96 21.86 -2.15
CA ARG A 144 19.87 22.95 -1.18
C ARG A 144 19.56 22.40 0.20
N PHE A 145 20.53 22.51 1.10
CA PHE A 145 20.33 22.31 2.53
C PHE A 145 19.75 23.58 3.14
N LEU A 146 18.54 23.50 3.68
CA LEU A 146 17.80 24.66 4.20
C LEU A 146 17.93 24.83 5.72
N GLY A 147 18.46 23.82 6.40
CA GLY A 147 18.73 23.88 7.84
C GLY A 147 18.14 22.71 8.62
N LEU A 148 18.34 22.81 9.93
CA LEU A 148 17.70 21.98 10.95
C LEU A 148 16.48 22.75 11.48
N PHE A 149 15.32 22.10 11.43
CA PHE A 149 14.06 22.67 11.87
C PHE A 149 13.46 21.78 12.96
N GLN A 150 12.95 22.40 14.02
CA GLN A 150 12.08 21.74 14.98
C GLN A 150 10.67 21.79 14.42
N LEU A 151 10.16 20.65 13.95
CA LEU A 151 8.84 20.53 13.36
C LEU A 151 7.94 19.74 14.30
N GLU A 152 6.68 20.15 14.38
CA GLU A 152 5.64 19.45 15.12
C GLU A 152 4.99 18.40 14.22
N ALA A 153 4.36 17.39 14.81
CA ALA A 153 3.59 16.43 14.06
C ALA A 153 2.34 17.12 13.48
N GLY A 154 2.12 16.98 12.18
CA GLY A 154 1.01 17.64 11.50
C GLY A 154 1.36 18.12 10.10
N ILE A 155 0.45 18.91 9.52
CA ILE A 155 0.60 19.45 8.16
C ILE A 155 1.38 20.77 8.24
N HIS A 156 2.51 20.81 7.54
CA HIS A 156 3.32 22.00 7.33
C HIS A 156 3.17 22.52 5.90
N HIS A 157 3.35 23.83 5.75
CA HIS A 157 3.16 24.52 4.48
C HIS A 157 4.47 25.12 3.98
N LEU A 158 4.82 24.86 2.73
CA LEU A 158 5.90 25.54 2.05
C LEU A 158 5.32 26.61 1.11
N HIS A 159 5.54 27.88 1.45
CA HIS A 159 5.14 29.01 0.62
C HIS A 159 6.32 29.46 -0.24
N ILE A 160 6.14 29.42 -1.56
CA ILE A 160 7.15 29.83 -2.54
C ILE A 160 6.60 31.03 -3.30
N ARG A 161 7.18 32.22 -3.09
CA ARG A 161 6.70 33.47 -3.67
C ARG A 161 7.69 34.00 -4.71
N LEU A 162 7.19 34.36 -5.88
CA LEU A 162 7.99 34.95 -6.95
C LEU A 162 8.31 36.41 -6.63
N THR A 163 9.58 36.72 -6.40
CA THR A 163 10.04 38.08 -6.06
C THR A 163 10.58 38.85 -7.26
N GLY A 164 11.05 38.14 -8.28
CA GLY A 164 11.59 38.72 -9.50
C GLY A 164 12.18 37.68 -10.43
N GLY A 165 13.05 38.09 -11.35
CA GLY A 165 13.83 37.17 -12.17
C GLY A 165 15.25 37.69 -12.33
N HIS A 166 16.18 36.78 -12.60
CA HIS A 166 17.56 37.14 -12.91
C HIS A 166 17.60 38.10 -14.13
N PRO A 167 18.53 39.07 -14.21
CA PRO A 167 18.60 40.02 -15.33
C PRO A 167 18.65 39.36 -16.72
N ASP A 168 19.28 38.18 -16.80
CA ASP A 168 19.42 37.40 -18.03
C ASP A 168 18.33 36.34 -18.23
N ALA A 169 17.35 36.25 -17.33
CA ALA A 169 16.26 35.29 -17.43
C ALA A 169 15.24 35.70 -18.51
N HIS A 170 14.78 34.73 -19.29
CA HIS A 170 13.70 34.91 -20.23
C HIS A 170 12.35 34.97 -19.49
N LYS A 171 11.49 35.92 -19.85
CA LYS A 171 10.16 36.01 -19.26
C LYS A 171 9.23 34.95 -19.86
N TYR A 172 8.70 34.08 -19.04
CA TYR A 172 7.65 33.14 -19.42
C TYR A 172 6.33 33.90 -19.66
N GLY A 173 5.70 33.68 -20.80
CA GLY A 173 4.45 34.39 -21.18
C GLY A 173 4.59 35.91 -21.33
N GLY A 174 5.82 36.44 -21.38
CA GLY A 174 6.12 37.87 -21.54
C GLY A 174 6.24 38.68 -20.24
N ASN A 175 5.73 38.19 -19.12
CA ASN A 175 5.71 38.91 -17.84
C ASN A 175 5.90 38.05 -16.58
N GLY A 176 5.94 36.72 -16.69
CA GLY A 176 6.09 35.81 -15.56
C GLY A 176 7.39 35.02 -15.58
N TYR A 177 7.54 34.16 -14.56
CA TYR A 177 8.64 33.21 -14.44
C TYR A 177 8.13 31.86 -13.92
N LEU A 178 8.99 30.85 -14.03
CA LEU A 178 8.73 29.48 -13.61
C LEU A 178 9.61 29.07 -12.43
N TYR A 179 9.22 28.02 -11.72
CA TYR A 179 10.14 27.18 -10.96
C TYR A 179 9.82 25.71 -11.17
N GLY A 180 10.83 24.87 -10.93
CA GLY A 180 10.73 23.42 -10.92
C GLY A 180 11.31 22.86 -9.63
N LEU A 181 10.53 22.09 -8.88
CA LEU A 181 10.95 21.40 -7.67
C LEU A 181 10.88 19.90 -7.90
N ASP A 182 11.98 19.17 -7.73
CA ASP A 182 12.07 17.72 -7.93
C ASP A 182 11.51 17.00 -6.69
N TYR A 183 12.24 17.06 -5.58
CA TYR A 183 11.80 16.48 -4.31
C TYR A 183 12.17 17.34 -3.10
N LEU A 184 11.45 17.10 -2.02
CA LEU A 184 11.75 17.52 -0.65
C LEU A 184 12.28 16.31 0.12
N ASN A 185 13.39 16.43 0.85
CA ASN A 185 13.92 15.34 1.67
C ASN A 185 14.00 15.76 3.13
N LEU A 186 13.22 15.08 3.97
CA LEU A 186 13.12 15.25 5.41
C LEU A 186 13.90 14.13 6.11
N LYS A 187 15.12 14.42 6.55
CA LYS A 187 15.93 13.47 7.31
C LYS A 187 15.83 13.78 8.79
N THR A 188 15.42 12.81 9.61
CA THR A 188 15.47 12.96 11.07
C THR A 188 16.92 12.90 11.56
N SER A 189 17.33 13.81 12.45
CA SER A 189 18.70 13.85 13.01
C SER A 189 18.96 12.72 14.02
N SER A 190 17.93 11.93 14.35
CA SER A 190 18.05 10.69 15.10
C SER A 190 17.08 9.66 14.54
N PRO A 191 17.53 8.60 13.85
CA PRO A 191 16.69 7.45 13.65
C PRO A 191 16.50 6.79 15.02
N ARG A 192 15.56 7.32 15.81
CA ARG A 192 14.85 6.43 16.71
C ARG A 192 14.15 5.48 15.75
N ILE A 193 14.73 4.29 15.56
CA ILE A 193 13.92 3.12 15.22
C ILE A 193 12.72 3.28 16.13
N PRO A 194 11.50 3.49 15.62
CA PRO A 194 10.35 3.48 16.48
C PRO A 194 10.35 2.06 17.02
N GLN A 195 10.93 1.86 18.20
CA GLN A 195 10.30 0.99 19.15
C GLN A 195 8.96 1.68 19.37
N LYS A 196 8.03 1.38 18.47
CA LYS A 196 6.63 1.35 18.80
C LYS A 196 6.61 0.33 19.94
N LYS A 197 6.86 0.81 21.17
CA LYS A 197 5.90 0.53 22.21
C LYS A 197 4.60 0.81 21.50
N VAL A 198 3.91 -0.26 21.13
CA VAL A 198 2.48 -0.16 20.93
C VAL A 198 2.05 0.50 22.23
N ARG A 199 1.93 1.84 22.21
CA ARG A 199 0.96 2.53 23.03
C ARG A 199 -0.30 1.86 22.53
N LEU A 200 -0.68 0.77 23.20
CA LEU A 200 -2.08 0.45 23.43
C LEU A 200 -2.67 1.82 23.68
N LYS A 201 -3.55 2.28 22.77
CA LYS A 201 -4.16 3.61 22.80
C LYS A 201 -4.28 4.00 24.27
N GLU A 202 -3.48 4.99 24.69
CA GLU A 202 -3.60 5.50 26.05
C GLU A 202 -5.07 5.83 26.24
N GLU A 203 -5.65 5.26 27.30
CA GLU A 203 -7.01 5.49 27.81
C GLU A 203 -7.68 6.64 27.07
N PHE A 204 -8.36 6.34 25.94
CA PHE A 204 -9.32 7.28 25.39
C PHE A 204 -10.24 7.59 26.56
N ASP A 205 -10.52 8.87 26.82
CA ASP A 205 -11.58 9.27 27.73
C ASP A 205 -12.79 8.39 27.40
N LEU A 206 -13.00 7.35 28.22
CA LEU A 206 -13.96 6.30 27.91
C LEU A 206 -15.31 6.99 27.94
N VAL A 207 -15.84 7.32 26.76
CA VAL A 207 -17.15 7.94 26.64
C VAL A 207 -18.10 7.05 27.41
N SER A 208 -18.62 7.58 28.52
CA SER A 208 -19.42 6.77 29.41
C SER A 208 -20.65 6.30 28.65
N PHE A 209 -21.17 5.11 28.99
CA PHE A 209 -22.40 4.61 28.37
C PHE A 209 -23.55 5.63 28.47
N ALA A 210 -23.63 6.37 29.57
CA ALA A 210 -24.63 7.41 29.76
C ALA A 210 -24.48 8.58 28.77
N GLU A 211 -23.25 9.03 28.50
CA GLU A 211 -22.97 10.09 27.53
C GLU A 211 -23.24 9.62 26.10
N ALA A 212 -22.75 8.43 25.74
CA ALA A 212 -23.02 7.84 24.43
C ALA A 212 -24.52 7.63 24.19
N LYS A 213 -25.26 7.14 25.20
CA LYS A 213 -26.71 6.95 25.11
C LYS A 213 -27.48 8.27 24.96
N ALA A 214 -27.00 9.36 25.56
CA ALA A 214 -27.59 10.68 25.36
C ALA A 214 -27.43 11.15 23.91
N LEU A 215 -26.24 11.00 23.32
CA LEU A 215 -25.99 11.33 21.92
C LEU A 215 -26.80 10.42 20.97
N MET A 216 -26.89 9.12 21.26
CA MET A 216 -27.71 8.19 20.47
C MET A 216 -29.21 8.53 20.54
N LYS A 217 -29.69 9.05 21.67
CA LYS A 217 -31.08 9.49 21.80
C LYS A 217 -31.41 10.64 20.86
N GLU A 218 -30.47 11.54 20.66
CA GLU A 218 -30.63 12.71 19.79
C GLU A 218 -30.50 12.34 18.30
N HIS A 219 -29.51 11.52 17.95
CA HIS A 219 -29.15 11.27 16.55
C HIS A 219 -29.63 9.91 16.01
N CYS A 220 -29.79 8.88 16.85
CA CYS A 220 -29.99 7.51 16.39
C CYS A 220 -31.41 6.96 16.62
N PHE A 221 -32.04 7.24 17.77
CA PHE A 221 -33.27 6.56 18.21
C PHE A 221 -34.48 6.79 17.29
N LYS A 222 -34.50 7.90 16.53
CA LYS A 222 -35.57 8.18 15.57
C LYS A 222 -35.65 7.13 14.44
N CYS A 223 -34.53 6.50 14.09
CA CYS A 223 -34.43 5.46 13.07
C CYS A 223 -34.08 4.07 13.61
N HIS A 224 -33.49 4.00 14.80
CA HIS A 224 -33.00 2.79 15.48
C HIS A 224 -33.55 2.68 16.92
N GLY A 225 -34.84 2.94 17.09
CA GLY A 225 -35.55 2.87 18.37
C GLY A 225 -36.78 1.98 18.29
N ASP A 226 -37.63 2.05 19.32
CA ASP A 226 -38.82 1.20 19.43
C ASP A 226 -39.89 1.56 18.39
N ALA A 227 -39.98 2.85 18.03
CA ALA A 227 -40.96 3.33 17.05
C ALA A 227 -40.60 2.94 15.60
N LYS A 228 -39.30 2.86 15.29
CA LYS A 228 -38.76 2.50 13.98
C LYS A 228 -37.41 1.81 14.17
N THR A 229 -37.28 0.60 13.66
CA THR A 229 -36.07 -0.22 13.77
C THR A 229 -35.48 -0.52 12.39
N LYS A 230 -34.81 0.47 11.79
CA LYS A 230 -34.08 0.25 10.53
C LYS A 230 -32.87 -0.65 10.78
N GLY A 231 -32.50 -1.47 9.78
CA GLY A 231 -31.32 -2.34 9.86
C GLY A 231 -31.38 -3.44 10.92
N LYS A 232 -32.57 -3.75 11.48
CA LYS A 232 -32.76 -4.71 12.58
C LYS A 232 -31.94 -4.38 13.85
N LEU A 233 -31.59 -3.11 14.03
CA LEU A 233 -30.80 -2.64 15.16
C LEU A 233 -31.61 -1.62 15.96
N ASN A 234 -31.82 -1.91 17.25
CA ASN A 234 -32.55 -1.06 18.18
C ASN A 234 -31.61 -0.68 19.33
N PHE A 235 -31.09 0.55 19.31
CA PHE A 235 -30.22 1.06 20.37
C PHE A 235 -30.99 1.50 21.62
N GLU A 236 -32.28 1.81 21.48
CA GLU A 236 -33.13 2.22 22.60
C GLU A 236 -33.36 1.07 23.58
N ALA A 237 -33.58 -0.14 23.05
CA ALA A 237 -33.77 -1.36 23.83
C ALA A 237 -32.47 -1.90 24.48
N MET A 238 -31.29 -1.36 24.12
CA MET A 238 -30.01 -1.77 24.69
C MET A 238 -29.74 -0.94 25.96
N GLU A 239 -29.95 -1.56 27.12
CA GLU A 239 -29.85 -0.88 28.43
C GLU A 239 -28.44 -0.88 29.03
N GLY A 240 -27.51 -1.66 28.49
CA GLY A 240 -26.12 -1.72 28.96
C GLY A 240 -25.14 -2.12 27.84
N PRO A 241 -23.83 -1.88 28.04
CA PRO A 241 -22.80 -2.21 27.06
C PRO A 241 -22.76 -3.70 26.69
N GLU A 242 -23.19 -4.59 27.58
CA GLU A 242 -23.25 -6.03 27.35
C GLU A 242 -24.20 -6.38 26.18
N ALA A 243 -25.33 -5.67 26.07
CA ALA A 243 -26.29 -5.89 24.97
C ALA A 243 -25.71 -5.50 23.60
N PHE A 244 -24.79 -4.55 23.57
CA PHE A 244 -24.07 -4.17 22.36
C PHE A 244 -23.04 -5.25 21.96
N LEU A 245 -22.40 -5.89 22.94
CA LEU A 245 -21.44 -6.97 22.71
C LEU A 245 -22.08 -8.22 22.09
N GLU A 246 -23.37 -8.48 22.35
CA GLU A 246 -24.13 -9.56 21.70
C GLU A 246 -24.42 -9.28 20.21
N SER A 247 -24.45 -8.00 19.81
CA SER A 247 -24.70 -7.53 18.45
C SER A 247 -23.47 -6.86 17.83
N ILE A 248 -22.29 -7.43 18.07
CA ILE A 248 -21.01 -6.77 17.76
C ILE A 248 -20.82 -6.43 16.28
N GLU A 249 -21.30 -7.27 15.37
CA GLU A 249 -21.20 -6.99 13.92
C GLU A 249 -22.01 -5.75 13.54
N GLN A 250 -23.19 -5.56 14.12
CA GLN A 250 -24.01 -4.38 13.92
C GLN A 250 -23.38 -3.13 14.55
N VAL A 251 -22.71 -3.29 15.70
CA VAL A 251 -21.95 -2.22 16.35
C VAL A 251 -20.76 -1.79 15.51
N ARG A 252 -20.00 -2.74 14.93
CA ARG A 252 -18.90 -2.46 14.00
C ARG A 252 -19.39 -1.67 12.78
N LEU A 253 -20.50 -2.10 12.19
CA LEU A 253 -21.12 -1.40 11.06
C LEU A 253 -21.62 0.01 11.45
N ALA A 254 -22.14 0.18 12.68
CA ALA A 254 -22.55 1.48 13.18
C ALA A 254 -21.34 2.42 13.36
N ALA A 255 -20.22 1.93 13.91
CA ALA A 255 -18.98 2.70 14.03
C ALA A 255 -18.50 3.20 12.65
N GLU A 256 -18.50 2.30 11.66
CA GLU A 256 -18.10 2.59 10.28
C GLU A 256 -19.02 3.65 9.64
N ALA A 257 -20.34 3.48 9.72
CA ALA A 257 -21.30 4.39 9.14
C ALA A 257 -21.28 5.80 9.78
N VAL A 258 -21.09 5.89 11.10
CA VAL A 258 -20.97 7.19 11.80
C VAL A 258 -19.65 7.88 11.46
N SER A 259 -18.56 7.11 11.38
CA SER A 259 -17.22 7.59 11.00
C SER A 259 -17.20 8.14 9.57
N MET A 260 -17.86 7.46 8.63
CA MET A 260 -18.01 7.90 7.24
C MET A 260 -19.04 9.01 7.04
N ALA A 261 -19.71 9.45 8.11
CA ALA A 261 -20.79 10.43 8.05
C ALA A 261 -22.00 10.05 7.18
N GLU A 262 -22.26 8.75 7.05
CA GLU A 262 -23.44 8.21 6.37
C GLU A 262 -24.66 8.12 7.29
N MET A 263 -24.42 8.05 8.60
CA MET A 263 -25.46 7.98 9.64
C MET A 263 -25.30 9.11 10.66
N PRO A 264 -26.39 9.79 11.05
CA PRO A 264 -27.78 9.64 10.58
C PRO A 264 -27.96 9.96 9.08
N PRO A 265 -29.12 9.69 8.46
CA PRO A 265 -29.40 10.09 7.09
C PRO A 265 -29.31 11.62 6.86
N GLU A 266 -29.13 12.06 5.61
CA GLU A 266 -29.02 13.48 5.27
C GLU A 266 -30.23 14.33 5.66
N ASP A 267 -31.42 13.73 5.73
CA ASP A 267 -32.68 14.36 6.13
C ASP A 267 -32.86 14.45 7.66
N GLU A 268 -31.92 13.94 8.43
CA GLU A 268 -31.93 13.91 9.90
C GLU A 268 -30.80 14.77 10.50
N LEU A 269 -30.91 15.05 11.80
CA LEU A 269 -29.94 15.87 12.51
C LEU A 269 -28.58 15.16 12.61
N GLN A 270 -27.58 15.68 11.89
CA GLN A 270 -26.21 15.20 11.93
C GLN A 270 -25.51 15.58 13.25
N PRO A 271 -24.72 14.68 13.86
CA PRO A 271 -23.86 15.03 14.97
C PRO A 271 -22.74 15.98 14.50
N GLY A 272 -22.33 16.89 15.40
CA GLY A 272 -21.15 17.73 15.21
C GLY A 272 -19.86 16.90 15.15
N ALA A 273 -18.73 17.53 14.80
CA ALA A 273 -17.45 16.83 14.67
C ALA A 273 -17.03 16.15 15.99
N GLU A 274 -17.15 16.84 17.12
CA GLU A 274 -16.80 16.33 18.45
C GLU A 274 -17.76 15.21 18.92
N GLU A 275 -19.06 15.38 18.70
CA GLU A 275 -20.08 14.37 19.07
C GLU A 275 -19.92 13.09 18.24
N ARG A 276 -19.58 13.24 16.96
CA ARG A 276 -19.29 12.12 16.06
C ARG A 276 -18.06 11.35 16.52
N GLU A 277 -16.98 12.05 16.88
CA GLU A 277 -15.77 11.43 17.41
C GLU A 277 -16.06 10.64 18.71
N LYS A 278 -16.88 11.20 19.61
CA LYS A 278 -17.33 10.50 20.82
C LYS A 278 -18.12 9.24 20.52
N LEU A 279 -19.07 9.30 19.57
CA LEU A 279 -19.86 8.13 19.16
C LEU A 279 -19.00 7.04 18.51
N VAL A 280 -18.09 7.42 17.61
CA VAL A 280 -17.14 6.48 16.98
C VAL A 280 -16.25 5.85 18.03
N SER A 281 -15.66 6.65 18.93
CA SER A 281 -14.80 6.16 20.01
C SER A 281 -15.53 5.19 20.94
N PHE A 282 -16.81 5.42 21.24
CA PHE A 282 -17.61 4.51 22.06
C PHE A 282 -17.82 3.16 21.36
N PHE A 283 -18.24 3.16 20.09
CA PHE A 283 -18.46 1.91 19.35
C PHE A 283 -17.15 1.16 19.10
N ASP A 284 -16.06 1.86 18.76
CA ASP A 284 -14.73 1.26 18.60
C ASP A 284 -14.25 0.62 19.91
N ALA A 285 -14.48 1.25 21.06
CA ALA A 285 -14.11 0.68 22.36
C ALA A 285 -14.87 -0.61 22.67
N LEU A 286 -16.15 -0.71 22.27
CA LEU A 286 -16.94 -1.94 22.39
C LEU A 286 -16.39 -3.04 21.46
N VAL A 287 -16.03 -2.70 20.22
CA VAL A 287 -15.39 -3.63 19.27
C VAL A 287 -14.05 -4.11 19.82
N GLU A 288 -13.21 -3.22 20.35
CA GLU A 288 -11.92 -3.56 20.94
C GLU A 288 -12.07 -4.45 22.20
N THR A 289 -13.05 -4.14 23.04
CA THR A 289 -13.41 -4.98 24.20
C THR A 289 -13.88 -6.37 23.75
N HIS A 290 -14.71 -6.45 22.70
CA HIS A 290 -15.15 -7.73 22.17
C HIS A 290 -13.99 -8.53 21.59
N VAL A 291 -13.15 -7.93 20.74
CA VAL A 291 -12.00 -8.61 20.10
C VAL A 291 -10.97 -9.06 21.14
N SER A 292 -10.71 -8.27 22.18
CA SER A 292 -9.77 -8.61 23.25
C SER A 292 -10.29 -9.75 24.16
N THR A 293 -11.60 -9.88 24.32
CA THR A 293 -12.22 -10.94 25.15
C THR A 293 -12.61 -12.18 24.36
N HIS A 294 -12.89 -12.02 23.07
CA HIS A 294 -13.32 -13.07 22.15
C HIS A 294 -12.35 -13.12 20.95
N SER A 295 -11.18 -13.70 21.16
CA SER A 295 -10.15 -13.94 20.12
C SER A 295 -10.53 -15.06 19.14
N ILE A 296 -11.82 -15.20 18.90
CA ILE A 296 -12.40 -16.36 18.26
C ILE A 296 -12.71 -15.98 16.82
N LEU A 297 -11.85 -16.43 15.92
CA LEU A 297 -12.06 -16.28 14.49
C LEU A 297 -12.66 -17.56 13.91
N GLU A 298 -13.59 -17.44 12.96
CA GLU A 298 -14.16 -18.61 12.30
C GLU A 298 -13.06 -19.40 11.57
N PRO A 299 -12.98 -20.73 11.73
CA PRO A 299 -11.95 -21.53 11.05
C PRO A 299 -12.04 -21.35 9.53
N LEU A 300 -10.93 -21.04 8.88
CA LEU A 300 -10.89 -20.99 7.43
C LEU A 300 -11.03 -22.40 6.85
N VAL A 301 -11.78 -22.49 5.75
CA VAL A 301 -11.78 -23.68 4.91
C VAL A 301 -10.38 -23.82 4.30
N ILE A 302 -9.79 -25.01 4.44
CA ILE A 302 -8.51 -25.36 3.81
C ILE A 302 -8.56 -24.95 2.33
N ARG A 303 -7.64 -24.09 1.91
CA ARG A 303 -7.57 -23.61 0.52
C ARG A 303 -6.15 -23.68 0.00
N ARG A 304 -5.99 -24.04 -1.27
CA ARG A 304 -4.67 -23.90 -1.92
C ARG A 304 -4.37 -22.44 -2.22
N LEU A 305 -3.10 -22.13 -2.42
CA LEU A 305 -2.66 -20.86 -2.96
C LEU A 305 -3.18 -20.72 -4.40
N ASN A 306 -3.75 -19.56 -4.71
CA ASN A 306 -3.99 -19.17 -6.09
C ASN A 306 -2.65 -18.84 -6.78
N ARG A 307 -2.65 -18.63 -8.09
CA ARG A 307 -1.40 -18.37 -8.82
C ARG A 307 -0.61 -17.15 -8.34
N TYR A 308 -1.29 -16.11 -7.87
CA TYR A 308 -0.63 -14.90 -7.39
C TYR A 308 0.07 -15.14 -6.07
N GLU A 309 -0.65 -15.79 -5.16
CA GLU A 309 -0.15 -16.17 -3.85
C GLU A 309 1.01 -17.15 -4.00
N TYR A 310 0.92 -18.13 -4.92
CA TYR A 310 2.02 -19.05 -5.22
C TYR A 310 3.24 -18.30 -5.77
N ASN A 311 3.06 -17.42 -6.77
CA ASN A 311 4.14 -16.60 -7.31
C ASN A 311 4.82 -15.75 -6.22
N ASN A 312 4.04 -15.10 -5.36
CA ASN A 312 4.57 -14.27 -4.28
C ASN A 312 5.29 -15.11 -3.21
N ALA A 313 4.71 -16.25 -2.81
CA ALA A 313 5.30 -17.16 -1.84
C ALA A 313 6.63 -17.74 -2.33
N VAL A 314 6.71 -18.16 -3.61
CA VAL A 314 7.97 -18.62 -4.22
C VAL A 314 8.99 -17.49 -4.31
N ARG A 315 8.57 -16.30 -4.77
CA ARG A 315 9.44 -15.13 -4.88
C ARG A 315 10.06 -14.76 -3.52
N ASP A 316 9.25 -14.74 -2.46
CA ASP A 316 9.73 -14.41 -1.11
C ASP A 316 10.63 -15.52 -0.52
N LEU A 317 10.19 -16.78 -0.62
CA LEU A 317 10.94 -17.91 -0.07
C LEU A 317 12.33 -18.03 -0.71
N LEU A 318 12.39 -17.88 -2.04
CA LEU A 318 13.62 -18.00 -2.82
C LEU A 318 14.34 -16.66 -3.04
N GLN A 319 13.84 -15.56 -2.48
CA GLN A 319 14.41 -14.22 -2.64
C GLN A 319 14.70 -13.89 -4.12
N LEU A 320 13.70 -14.11 -4.98
CA LEU A 320 13.82 -13.85 -6.41
C LEU A 320 13.66 -12.36 -6.71
N ARG A 321 14.38 -11.87 -7.73
CA ARG A 321 14.33 -10.46 -8.15
C ARG A 321 12.97 -10.02 -8.72
N GLY A 322 12.07 -10.95 -9.02
CA GLY A 322 10.75 -10.65 -9.57
C GLY A 322 9.83 -11.87 -9.62
N ASP A 323 8.77 -11.76 -10.41
CA ASP A 323 7.78 -12.83 -10.60
C ASP A 323 8.40 -14.04 -11.34
N ILE A 324 7.86 -15.26 -11.14
CA ILE A 324 8.39 -16.51 -11.73
C ILE A 324 7.84 -16.80 -13.13
N TYR A 325 6.67 -16.25 -13.46
CA TYR A 325 6.05 -16.33 -14.77
C TYR A 325 5.21 -15.07 -15.05
N PRO A 326 4.83 -14.81 -16.31
CA PRO A 326 3.96 -13.68 -16.65
C PRO A 326 2.57 -13.84 -16.00
N LEU A 327 2.10 -12.77 -15.34
CA LEU A 327 0.77 -12.68 -14.74
C LEU A 327 -0.07 -11.66 -15.53
N PRO A 328 -0.76 -12.04 -16.62
CA PRO A 328 -1.60 -11.14 -17.41
C PRO A 328 -2.67 -10.44 -16.59
N GLU A 329 -3.17 -11.12 -15.55
CA GLU A 329 -4.23 -10.62 -14.70
C GLU A 329 -3.74 -9.53 -13.72
N LYS A 330 -2.41 -9.36 -13.57
CA LYS A 330 -1.78 -8.31 -12.75
C LYS A 330 -1.76 -6.97 -13.49
N ILE A 331 -2.94 -6.44 -13.76
CA ILE A 331 -3.13 -5.25 -14.58
C ILE A 331 -2.84 -3.98 -13.75
N ILE A 332 -3.25 -3.96 -12.48
CA ILE A 332 -2.97 -2.86 -11.56
C ILE A 332 -1.56 -3.05 -10.99
N LYS A 333 -0.71 -2.06 -11.20
CA LYS A 333 0.67 -2.01 -10.72
C LYS A 333 0.88 -0.72 -9.96
N GLY A 334 1.08 -0.81 -8.66
CA GLY A 334 1.60 0.27 -7.83
C GLY A 334 3.07 0.00 -7.50
N SER A 335 3.89 1.05 -7.52
CA SER A 335 5.14 1.05 -6.77
C SER A 335 4.87 1.73 -5.41
N GLN A 336 5.39 1.16 -4.32
CA GLN A 336 5.40 1.78 -2.98
C GLN A 336 4.01 1.90 -2.32
N TYR A 337 3.27 0.79 -2.19
CA TYR A 337 2.00 0.80 -1.45
C TYR A 337 2.21 0.69 0.07
N PHE A 338 3.30 0.08 0.53
CA PHE A 338 3.67 -0.05 1.93
C PHE A 338 5.20 -0.22 2.04
N ASP A 339 5.86 0.62 2.84
CA ASP A 339 7.26 0.43 3.25
C ASP A 339 7.28 -0.05 4.71
N PRO A 340 7.57 -1.34 4.97
CA PRO A 340 7.60 -1.90 6.31
C PRO A 340 8.58 -1.20 7.25
N ALA A 341 9.66 -0.60 6.74
CA ALA A 341 10.64 0.10 7.55
C ALA A 341 10.06 1.38 8.17
N THR A 342 9.10 2.01 7.49
CA THR A 342 8.41 3.21 7.97
C THR A 342 7.23 2.89 8.88
N GLY A 343 6.67 1.67 8.75
CA GLY A 343 5.46 1.26 9.47
C GLY A 343 4.22 2.09 9.15
N LYS A 344 4.24 2.89 8.07
CA LYS A 344 3.14 3.77 7.66
C LYS A 344 2.69 3.46 6.24
N MET A 345 1.39 3.60 6.01
CA MET A 345 0.82 3.62 4.67
C MET A 345 0.93 5.04 4.11
N PRO A 346 1.31 5.22 2.83
CA PRO A 346 1.31 6.54 2.21
C PRO A 346 -0.13 7.06 2.02
N ASN A 347 -0.33 8.37 2.19
CA ASN A 347 -1.63 9.02 2.06
C ASN A 347 -2.21 8.98 0.62
N ALA A 348 -1.37 8.68 -0.37
CA ALA A 348 -1.78 8.43 -1.74
C ALA A 348 -0.84 7.41 -2.39
N ILE A 349 -1.38 6.56 -3.25
CA ILE A 349 -0.61 5.61 -4.05
C ILE A 349 -0.85 5.86 -5.53
N LYS A 350 0.22 5.92 -6.31
CA LYS A 350 0.11 6.00 -7.76
C LYS A 350 -0.02 4.60 -8.34
N LEU A 351 -1.20 4.31 -8.87
CA LEU A 351 -1.51 3.03 -9.50
C LEU A 351 -1.52 3.19 -11.02
N GLY A 352 -0.72 2.38 -11.70
CA GLY A 352 -0.77 2.23 -13.15
C GLY A 352 -1.65 1.03 -13.51
N ASN A 353 -2.62 1.22 -14.40
CA ASN A 353 -3.32 0.11 -15.04
C ASN A 353 -2.63 -0.19 -16.39
N ARG A 354 -2.01 -1.36 -16.50
CA ARG A 354 -1.33 -1.80 -17.71
C ARG A 354 -1.48 -3.30 -17.93
N THR A 355 -2.17 -3.64 -19.02
CA THR A 355 -2.16 -5.00 -19.56
C THR A 355 -0.75 -5.34 -20.04
N LEU A 356 -0.33 -6.59 -19.80
CA LEU A 356 0.93 -7.09 -20.36
C LEU A 356 0.78 -7.13 -21.89
N GLY A 357 1.75 -6.55 -22.59
CA GLY A 357 1.78 -6.65 -24.06
C GLY A 357 2.04 -8.08 -24.49
N LYS A 358 1.60 -8.46 -25.71
CA LYS A 358 1.80 -9.81 -26.27
C LYS A 358 3.24 -10.33 -26.14
N PHE A 359 4.24 -9.50 -26.47
CA PHE A 359 5.66 -9.82 -26.30
C PHE A 359 6.10 -10.08 -24.85
N GLN A 360 5.44 -9.47 -23.87
CA GLN A 360 5.74 -9.68 -22.44
C GLN A 360 5.05 -10.93 -21.88
N LEU A 361 3.94 -11.35 -22.50
CA LEU A 361 3.26 -12.60 -22.17
C LEU A 361 3.97 -13.81 -22.78
N GLU A 362 4.49 -13.66 -23.99
CA GLU A 362 5.21 -14.73 -24.70
C GLU A 362 6.65 -14.90 -24.19
N ARG A 363 7.21 -13.89 -23.52
CA ARG A 363 8.55 -13.98 -22.94
C ARG A 363 8.47 -14.61 -21.56
N GLN A 364 8.95 -15.85 -21.46
CA GLN A 364 9.14 -16.51 -20.19
C GLN A 364 10.14 -15.72 -19.32
N VAL A 365 9.82 -15.56 -18.04
CA VAL A 365 10.71 -14.88 -17.08
C VAL A 365 11.87 -15.80 -16.71
N LEU A 366 11.55 -17.07 -16.48
CA LEU A 366 12.47 -18.19 -16.33
C LEU A 366 12.16 -19.20 -17.43
N GLU A 367 13.18 -19.67 -18.14
CA GLU A 367 12.97 -20.59 -19.27
C GLU A 367 12.32 -21.91 -18.79
N GLY A 368 11.26 -22.35 -19.50
CA GLY A 368 10.50 -23.55 -19.18
C GLY A 368 9.56 -23.45 -17.97
N VAL A 369 9.35 -22.24 -17.44
CA VAL A 369 8.44 -21.98 -16.32
C VAL A 369 7.11 -21.44 -16.84
N ASP A 370 6.09 -22.32 -16.84
CA ASP A 370 4.74 -21.98 -17.25
C ASP A 370 3.77 -21.96 -16.05
N PRO A 371 2.83 -21.00 -15.99
CA PRO A 371 1.84 -20.96 -14.93
C PRO A 371 0.91 -22.18 -15.00
N PHE A 372 0.46 -22.65 -13.83
CA PHE A 372 -0.63 -23.61 -13.77
C PHE A 372 -1.97 -22.98 -14.19
N ALA A 373 -2.99 -23.82 -14.40
CA ALA A 373 -4.28 -23.42 -14.93
C ALA A 373 -4.89 -22.23 -14.17
N ILE A 374 -5.54 -21.35 -14.94
CA ILE A 374 -6.21 -20.16 -14.44
C ILE A 374 -7.32 -20.54 -13.46
N ASP A 375 -7.18 -20.11 -12.20
CA ASP A 375 -8.27 -20.19 -11.22
C ASP A 375 -9.47 -19.40 -11.74
N LEU A 376 -10.63 -20.05 -11.81
CA LEU A 376 -11.86 -19.38 -12.19
C LEU A 376 -12.18 -18.30 -11.16
N GLN A 377 -12.54 -17.12 -11.64
CA GLN A 377 -13.09 -16.08 -10.77
C GLN A 377 -14.51 -16.48 -10.43
N ALA A 378 -14.87 -16.46 -9.15
CA ALA A 378 -16.25 -16.66 -8.74
C ALA A 378 -17.14 -15.51 -9.27
N GLU A 379 -18.48 -15.68 -9.21
CA GLU A 379 -19.48 -14.69 -9.67
C GLU A 379 -19.32 -13.28 -9.07
N HIS A 380 -18.47 -13.09 -8.05
CA HIS A 380 -18.20 -11.80 -7.41
C HIS A 380 -16.73 -11.34 -7.52
N GLY A 381 -15.94 -11.95 -8.42
CA GLY A 381 -14.58 -11.49 -8.73
C GLY A 381 -13.48 -11.89 -7.73
N PHE A 382 -13.80 -12.67 -6.69
CA PHE A 382 -12.83 -13.21 -5.75
C PHE A 382 -12.27 -14.55 -6.24
N ASN A 383 -10.96 -14.77 -6.05
CA ASN A 383 -10.24 -15.96 -6.51
C ASN A 383 -9.51 -16.70 -5.37
N ASN A 384 -9.88 -16.44 -4.12
CA ASN A 384 -9.29 -17.02 -2.91
C ASN A 384 -10.30 -17.92 -2.13
N ARG A 385 -11.34 -18.43 -2.78
CA ARG A 385 -12.39 -19.23 -2.14
C ARG A 385 -11.94 -20.69 -1.92
N GLY A 386 -11.97 -21.16 -0.68
CA GLY A 386 -11.48 -22.50 -0.33
C GLY A 386 -12.25 -23.65 -0.97
N GLU A 387 -13.56 -23.52 -1.15
CA GLU A 387 -14.41 -24.56 -1.76
C GLU A 387 -14.09 -24.80 -3.25
N GLU A 388 -13.58 -23.79 -3.94
CA GLU A 388 -13.22 -23.84 -5.37
C GLU A 388 -11.74 -24.24 -5.58
N LEU A 389 -10.93 -24.16 -4.52
CA LEU A 389 -9.47 -24.30 -4.53
C LEU A 389 -9.01 -25.70 -4.07
N SER A 390 -9.60 -26.74 -4.67
CA SER A 390 -9.15 -28.13 -4.51
C SER A 390 -7.95 -28.47 -5.41
N VAL A 391 -7.23 -29.56 -5.11
CA VAL A 391 -6.09 -30.07 -5.93
C VAL A 391 -6.45 -31.43 -6.52
N SER A 392 -6.48 -31.49 -7.85
CA SER A 392 -6.55 -32.76 -8.58
C SER A 392 -5.14 -33.38 -8.71
N PRO A 393 -5.02 -34.70 -8.94
CA PRO A 393 -3.72 -35.33 -9.19
C PRO A 393 -2.94 -34.69 -10.36
N LEU A 394 -3.65 -34.28 -11.42
CA LEU A 394 -3.06 -33.58 -12.57
C LEU A 394 -2.48 -32.21 -12.18
N LEU A 395 -3.18 -31.47 -11.32
CA LEU A 395 -2.69 -30.19 -10.82
C LEU A 395 -1.46 -30.38 -9.92
N LEU A 396 -1.44 -31.41 -9.09
CA LEU A 396 -0.27 -31.73 -8.27
C LEU A 396 0.96 -32.06 -9.12
N GLU A 397 0.80 -32.84 -10.20
CA GLU A 397 1.86 -33.12 -11.16
C GLU A 397 2.36 -31.84 -11.85
N SER A 398 1.43 -30.97 -12.26
CA SER A 398 1.76 -29.66 -12.83
C SER A 398 2.56 -28.80 -11.85
N LEU A 399 2.19 -28.75 -10.57
CA LEU A 399 2.89 -28.00 -9.53
C LEU A 399 4.28 -28.57 -9.21
N LEU A 400 4.44 -29.90 -9.26
CA LEU A 400 5.75 -30.54 -9.14
C LEU A 400 6.65 -30.23 -10.33
N SER A 401 6.11 -30.32 -11.54
CA SER A 401 6.82 -29.94 -12.76
C SER A 401 7.26 -28.48 -12.72
N LEU A 402 6.36 -27.60 -12.25
CA LEU A 402 6.62 -26.17 -12.05
C LEU A 402 7.74 -25.92 -11.03
N GLY A 403 7.68 -26.58 -9.86
CA GLY A 403 8.74 -26.45 -8.85
C GLY A 403 10.11 -26.85 -9.38
N ARG A 404 10.17 -27.89 -10.22
CA ARG A 404 11.39 -28.33 -10.89
C ARG A 404 11.86 -27.36 -11.96
N SER A 405 10.97 -26.86 -12.81
CA SER A 405 11.36 -25.91 -13.86
C SER A 405 11.90 -24.61 -13.29
N ILE A 406 11.33 -24.11 -12.18
CA ILE A 406 11.81 -22.89 -11.52
C ILE A 406 13.28 -23.01 -11.10
N VAL A 407 13.65 -24.07 -10.36
CA VAL A 407 15.00 -24.20 -9.80
C VAL A 407 16.05 -24.61 -10.85
N HIS A 408 15.61 -25.27 -11.93
CA HIS A 408 16.48 -25.73 -13.01
C HIS A 408 16.58 -24.76 -14.19
N ALA A 409 15.80 -23.66 -14.19
CA ALA A 409 15.91 -22.62 -15.20
C ALA A 409 17.36 -22.08 -15.26
N PRO A 410 17.92 -21.84 -16.46
CA PRO A 410 19.29 -21.35 -16.62
C PRO A 410 19.55 -20.02 -15.90
N GLU A 411 18.54 -19.16 -15.83
CA GLU A 411 18.62 -17.84 -15.20
C GLU A 411 18.52 -17.90 -13.67
N PHE A 412 18.09 -19.03 -13.10
CA PHE A 412 17.73 -19.16 -11.70
C PHE A 412 18.84 -18.70 -10.75
N ASP A 413 20.07 -19.17 -10.97
CA ASP A 413 21.22 -18.87 -10.09
C ASP A 413 21.60 -17.38 -10.12
N ALA A 414 21.32 -16.65 -11.20
CA ALA A 414 21.46 -15.20 -11.19
C ALA A 414 20.23 -14.51 -10.58
N TYR A 415 19.05 -15.13 -10.68
CA TYR A 415 17.77 -14.53 -10.33
C TYR A 415 17.47 -14.57 -8.83
N THR A 416 17.99 -15.56 -8.10
CA THR A 416 17.89 -15.69 -6.64
C THR A 416 19.06 -15.03 -5.91
N ALA A 417 18.79 -14.43 -4.75
CA ALA A 417 19.83 -13.97 -3.83
C ALA A 417 20.48 -15.11 -3.00
N LEU A 418 19.95 -16.34 -3.10
CA LEU A 418 20.36 -17.48 -2.27
C LEU A 418 21.50 -18.32 -2.86
N THR A 419 22.00 -17.96 -4.04
CA THR A 419 22.98 -18.73 -4.83
C THR A 419 24.27 -19.02 -4.09
N ASP A 420 24.78 -18.04 -3.33
CA ASP A 420 26.04 -18.14 -2.60
C ASP A 420 25.86 -18.46 -1.11
N THR A 421 24.62 -18.65 -0.67
CA THR A 421 24.26 -18.98 0.71
C THR A 421 23.61 -20.35 0.75
N PHE A 422 22.29 -20.45 0.63
CA PHE A 422 21.52 -21.68 0.78
C PHE A 422 21.86 -22.76 -0.28
N PHE A 423 22.18 -22.35 -1.51
CA PHE A 423 22.53 -23.29 -2.59
C PHE A 423 24.03 -23.62 -2.69
N LYS A 424 24.84 -23.06 -1.80
CA LYS A 424 26.28 -23.31 -1.72
C LYS A 424 26.56 -24.18 -0.51
N GLU A 425 27.46 -25.15 -0.67
CA GLU A 425 27.86 -26.03 0.43
C GLU A 425 28.41 -25.21 1.60
N GLN A 426 27.87 -25.45 2.80
CA GLN A 426 28.27 -24.78 4.02
C GLN A 426 28.84 -25.79 5.01
N LYS A 427 29.54 -25.28 6.04
CA LYS A 427 30.07 -26.12 7.12
C LYS A 427 28.98 -26.66 8.06
N SER A 428 27.84 -25.98 8.14
CA SER A 428 26.70 -26.37 8.98
C SER A 428 26.05 -27.64 8.45
N SER A 429 25.36 -28.39 9.33
CA SER A 429 24.64 -29.57 8.87
C SER A 429 23.48 -29.17 7.95
N VAL A 430 23.13 -30.06 7.00
CA VAL A 430 22.00 -29.83 6.10
C VAL A 430 20.69 -29.63 6.88
N GLY A 431 20.52 -30.30 8.02
CA GLY A 431 19.37 -30.12 8.89
C GLY A 431 19.25 -28.71 9.47
N ASP A 432 20.37 -28.13 9.90
CA ASP A 432 20.40 -26.76 10.46
C ASP A 432 20.09 -25.71 9.39
N ILE A 433 20.50 -25.96 8.14
CA ILE A 433 20.21 -25.08 7.00
C ILE A 433 18.74 -25.23 6.56
N LEU A 434 18.22 -26.46 6.52
CA LEU A 434 16.87 -26.74 6.03
C LEU A 434 15.77 -26.35 7.00
N ARG A 435 15.98 -26.46 8.33
CA ARG A 435 14.93 -26.13 9.31
C ARG A 435 14.34 -24.72 9.13
N PRO A 436 15.12 -23.63 9.21
CA PRO A 436 14.56 -22.28 9.07
C PRO A 436 13.95 -22.05 7.69
N PHE A 437 14.47 -22.71 6.65
CA PHE A 437 13.91 -22.64 5.31
C PHE A 437 12.53 -23.34 5.22
N LEU A 438 12.40 -24.52 5.81
CA LEU A 438 11.14 -25.26 5.86
C LEU A 438 10.10 -24.55 6.74
N GLU A 439 10.52 -23.94 7.84
CA GLU A 439 9.62 -23.17 8.71
C GLU A 439 9.04 -21.95 7.98
N ARG A 440 9.85 -21.25 7.17
CA ARG A 440 9.35 -20.21 6.26
C ARG A 440 8.45 -20.78 5.17
N ALA A 441 8.85 -21.88 4.54
CA ALA A 441 8.09 -22.50 3.45
C ALA A 441 6.70 -22.98 3.91
N PHE A 442 6.62 -23.57 5.10
CA PHE A 442 5.38 -24.11 5.67
C PHE A 442 4.69 -23.15 6.61
N ARG A 443 5.20 -21.91 6.74
CA ARG A 443 4.61 -20.81 7.52
C ARG A 443 4.34 -21.19 8.97
N GLY A 444 5.24 -21.97 9.56
CA GLY A 444 5.06 -22.49 10.91
C GLY A 444 6.15 -23.46 11.34
N PRO A 445 6.09 -23.96 12.59
CA PRO A 445 7.08 -24.88 13.13
C PRO A 445 7.10 -26.21 12.38
N VAL A 446 8.28 -26.80 12.25
CA VAL A 446 8.49 -28.06 11.53
C VAL A 446 8.91 -29.17 12.48
N GLU A 447 8.10 -30.24 12.51
CA GLU A 447 8.41 -31.46 13.26
C GLU A 447 9.71 -32.12 12.78
N ASP A 448 10.47 -32.69 13.71
CA ASP A 448 11.75 -33.35 13.42
C ASP A 448 11.61 -34.47 12.40
N ALA A 449 10.53 -35.26 12.47
CA ALA A 449 10.28 -36.32 11.50
C ALA A 449 10.11 -35.78 10.07
N ALA A 450 9.51 -34.59 9.91
CA ALA A 450 9.38 -33.94 8.60
C ALA A 450 10.72 -33.40 8.12
N LEU A 451 11.49 -32.74 8.98
CA LEU A 451 12.85 -32.27 8.65
C LEU A 451 13.73 -33.43 8.18
N GLN A 452 13.75 -34.54 8.91
CA GLN A 452 14.60 -35.69 8.59
C GLN A 452 14.25 -36.32 7.24
N ARG A 453 12.99 -36.27 6.79
CA ARG A 453 12.62 -36.72 5.44
C ARG A 453 13.27 -35.87 4.35
N TYR A 454 13.30 -34.54 4.51
CA TYR A 454 13.96 -33.65 3.55
C TYR A 454 15.48 -33.75 3.59
N VAL A 455 16.08 -33.94 4.78
CA VAL A 455 17.52 -34.20 4.93
C VAL A 455 17.92 -35.52 4.26
N ALA A 456 17.17 -36.59 4.49
CA ALA A 456 17.42 -37.88 3.84
C ALA A 456 17.28 -37.77 2.31
N PHE A 457 16.28 -37.03 1.84
CA PHE A 457 16.10 -36.77 0.41
C PHE A 457 17.27 -35.97 -0.18
N HIS A 458 17.77 -34.96 0.52
CA HIS A 458 18.98 -34.23 0.11
C HIS A 458 20.16 -35.17 -0.09
N HIS A 459 20.50 -35.99 0.92
CA HIS A 459 21.65 -36.89 0.84
C HIS A 459 21.53 -37.93 -0.29
N ALA A 460 20.31 -38.42 -0.54
CA ALA A 460 20.05 -39.32 -1.67
C ALA A 460 20.31 -38.61 -3.02
N GLU A 461 19.83 -37.38 -3.18
CA GLU A 461 20.03 -36.59 -4.40
C GLU A 461 21.48 -36.14 -4.59
N GLU A 462 22.18 -35.82 -3.50
CA GLU A 462 23.60 -35.48 -3.51
C GLU A 462 24.44 -36.68 -3.93
N SER A 463 24.15 -37.86 -3.39
CA SER A 463 24.80 -39.11 -3.81
C SER A 463 24.53 -39.44 -5.28
N ARG A 464 23.34 -39.11 -5.78
CA ARG A 464 22.93 -39.37 -7.17
C ARG A 464 23.55 -38.39 -8.17
N THR A 465 23.63 -37.12 -7.81
CA THR A 465 24.05 -36.04 -8.72
C THR A 465 25.52 -35.65 -8.57
N GLY A 466 26.15 -35.99 -7.44
CA GLY A 466 27.49 -35.56 -7.08
C GLY A 466 27.59 -34.04 -6.82
N SER A 467 26.47 -33.36 -6.59
CA SER A 467 26.44 -31.90 -6.45
C SER A 467 25.45 -31.47 -5.37
N TYR A 468 26.00 -30.86 -4.30
CA TYR A 468 25.22 -30.23 -3.23
C TYR A 468 24.17 -29.26 -3.79
N ARG A 469 24.56 -28.40 -4.74
CA ARG A 469 23.66 -27.41 -5.35
C ARG A 469 22.49 -28.08 -6.06
N LEU A 470 22.74 -29.14 -6.84
CA LEU A 470 21.66 -29.85 -7.55
C LEU A 470 20.76 -30.59 -6.57
N ALA A 471 21.31 -31.18 -5.51
CA ALA A 471 20.52 -31.80 -4.46
C ALA A 471 19.61 -30.81 -3.73
N MET A 472 20.13 -29.64 -3.36
CA MET A 472 19.34 -28.56 -2.76
C MET A 472 18.24 -28.06 -3.71
N LYS A 473 18.52 -27.93 -5.01
CA LYS A 473 17.49 -27.61 -6.02
C LYS A 473 16.38 -28.68 -6.04
N SER A 474 16.72 -29.97 -6.02
CA SER A 474 15.74 -31.06 -5.92
C SER A 474 14.89 -30.95 -4.65
N VAL A 475 15.50 -30.68 -3.50
CA VAL A 475 14.80 -30.49 -2.22
C VAL A 475 13.82 -29.32 -2.30
N VAL A 476 14.24 -28.17 -2.84
CA VAL A 476 13.37 -27.01 -3.02
C VAL A 476 12.19 -27.34 -3.93
N ALA A 477 12.42 -28.01 -5.06
CA ALA A 477 11.34 -28.42 -5.95
C ALA A 477 10.30 -29.32 -5.22
N ALA A 478 10.76 -30.23 -4.36
CA ALA A 478 9.87 -31.05 -3.54
C ALA A 478 9.12 -30.25 -2.46
N ILE A 479 9.74 -29.22 -1.88
CA ILE A 479 9.10 -28.30 -0.94
C ILE A 479 7.98 -27.51 -1.64
N LEU A 480 8.25 -26.94 -2.82
CA LEU A 480 7.30 -26.14 -3.59
C LEU A 480 6.07 -26.95 -4.07
N ALA A 481 6.20 -28.26 -4.18
CA ALA A 481 5.12 -29.19 -4.53
C ALA A 481 4.41 -29.80 -3.31
N SER A 482 4.91 -29.56 -2.10
CA SER A 482 4.36 -30.14 -0.87
C SER A 482 2.98 -29.55 -0.55
N PRO A 483 2.00 -30.35 -0.11
CA PRO A 483 0.74 -29.82 0.40
C PRO A 483 0.94 -28.75 1.48
N LYS A 484 1.92 -28.92 2.37
CA LYS A 484 2.27 -27.93 3.41
C LYS A 484 2.70 -26.56 2.86
N PHE A 485 3.24 -26.53 1.64
CA PHE A 485 3.56 -25.28 0.94
C PHE A 485 2.37 -24.76 0.13
N LEU A 486 1.62 -25.66 -0.51
CA LEU A 486 0.54 -25.30 -1.44
C LEU A 486 -0.73 -24.83 -0.76
N TYR A 487 -0.95 -25.22 0.49
CA TYR A 487 -2.19 -24.94 1.20
C TYR A 487 -1.98 -23.96 2.36
N VAL A 488 -3.02 -23.17 2.57
CA VAL A 488 -3.28 -22.38 3.76
C VAL A 488 -4.10 -23.30 4.67
N PHE A 489 -3.43 -23.85 5.69
CA PHE A 489 -4.05 -24.69 6.71
C PHE A 489 -4.29 -23.88 7.97
N GLU A 490 -5.40 -24.15 8.62
CA GLU A 490 -5.62 -23.86 10.04
C GLU A 490 -5.94 -25.19 10.72
N ALA A 491 -5.44 -25.38 11.94
CA ALA A 491 -5.66 -26.63 12.64
C ALA A 491 -7.16 -26.79 12.94
N LYS A 492 -7.82 -27.77 12.30
CA LYS A 492 -9.12 -28.24 12.79
C LYS A 492 -8.87 -28.99 14.09
N SER A 493 -9.33 -28.43 15.19
CA SER A 493 -9.62 -29.21 16.38
C SER A 493 -10.89 -30.01 16.14
N ASP A 494 -10.87 -31.31 16.46
CA ASP A 494 -12.05 -32.18 16.43
C ASP A 494 -13.09 -31.81 17.51
N GLN A 495 -12.84 -30.78 18.32
CA GLN A 495 -13.85 -30.23 19.21
C GLN A 495 -14.75 -29.26 18.46
N GLU A 496 -16.07 -29.49 18.51
CA GLU A 496 -17.09 -28.50 18.14
C GLU A 496 -16.91 -27.27 19.02
N GLY A 497 -16.05 -26.35 18.56
CA GLY A 497 -15.54 -25.28 19.40
C GLY A 497 -14.62 -24.36 18.61
N LYS A 498 -15.09 -23.13 18.52
CA LYS A 498 -14.41 -21.93 18.06
C LYS A 498 -13.12 -21.71 18.90
N LEU A 499 -11.94 -22.08 18.40
CA LEU A 499 -10.65 -21.93 19.09
C LEU A 499 -9.96 -20.59 18.76
N PRO A 500 -9.17 -20.02 19.67
CA PRO A 500 -8.31 -18.88 19.37
C PRO A 500 -7.20 -19.29 18.38
N LEU A 501 -6.95 -18.43 17.39
CA LEU A 501 -5.84 -18.63 16.46
C LEU A 501 -4.50 -18.55 17.18
N ASN A 502 -3.54 -19.36 16.75
CA ASN A 502 -2.15 -19.14 17.14
C ASN A 502 -1.51 -18.00 16.33
N ASP A 503 -0.36 -17.51 16.78
CA ASP A 503 0.35 -16.38 16.15
C ASP A 503 0.66 -16.62 14.66
N PHE A 504 0.96 -17.86 14.26
CA PHE A 504 1.22 -18.20 12.86
C PHE A 504 -0.06 -18.18 12.02
N GLU A 505 -1.17 -18.70 12.55
CA GLU A 505 -2.48 -18.65 11.87
C GLU A 505 -2.95 -17.22 11.69
N LEU A 506 -2.80 -16.37 12.71
CA LEU A 506 -3.12 -14.95 12.61
C LEU A 506 -2.24 -14.24 11.57
N ALA A 507 -0.92 -14.45 11.61
CA ALA A 507 0.00 -13.89 10.63
C ALA A 507 -0.34 -14.34 9.20
N GLN A 508 -0.74 -15.60 9.03
CA GLN A 508 -1.16 -16.14 7.75
C GLN A 508 -2.42 -15.45 7.24
N ARG A 509 -3.42 -15.17 8.08
CA ARG A 509 -4.63 -14.42 7.69
C ARG A 509 -4.33 -12.98 7.26
N LEU A 510 -3.37 -12.32 7.90
CA LEU A 510 -3.00 -10.95 7.56
C LEU A 510 -2.15 -10.84 6.28
N SER A 511 -1.57 -11.96 5.83
CA SER A 511 -0.60 -11.97 4.73
C SER A 511 -1.24 -12.18 3.33
N PHE A 512 -2.50 -12.64 3.25
CA PHE A 512 -3.12 -13.10 2.01
C PHE A 512 -4.45 -12.43 1.67
#